data_AF-A0AAV2HZV5-F1
#
_entry.id   AF-A0AAV2HZV5-F1
#
_cell.length_a   1.000
_cell.length_b   1.000
_cell.length_c   1.000
_cell.angle_alpha   90.00
_cell.angle_beta   90.00
_cell.angle_gamma   90.00
#
_symmetry.space_group_name_H-M   'P 1'
#
loop_
_entity.id
_entity.type
_entity.pdbx_description
1 polymer ?
#
loop_
_entity_poly.entity_id
_entity_poly.type
_entity_poly.pdbx_seq_one_letter_code
_entity_poly.pdbx_strand_id
1 'polypeptide(L)'
;DFVVEVEGKEFKCHRLILSACSGFFRGLLRSGMKESQKRKTKLEGVSMETFASILEILYTGCDNVTRDNMLNVWQAADQLLIKFVSDNCVDFIKNNICNETVISVWKVASQLMNNNIIELYFVKKNYEHVIKSNAFLCLLYNDLLEIIQSQDLVVSCEDVVIESIFKWIKC
;
A
#
# COMPACT_ATOMS: atom_id res chain seq x y z
N ASP A 1 -21.38 17.69 -5.01
CA ASP A 1 -20.92 19.01 -5.52
C ASP A 1 -19.42 19.23 -5.39
N PHE A 2 -18.64 18.42 -6.08
CA PHE A 2 -17.22 18.61 -6.33
C PHE A 2 -16.83 17.76 -7.54
N VAL A 3 -15.84 18.20 -8.31
CA VAL A 3 -15.33 17.43 -9.45
C VAL A 3 -13.88 17.07 -9.18
N VAL A 4 -13.56 15.79 -9.28
CA VAL A 4 -12.16 15.33 -9.30
C VAL A 4 -11.84 14.95 -10.73
N GLU A 5 -10.84 15.60 -11.31
CA GLU A 5 -10.31 15.24 -12.62
C GLU A 5 -9.14 14.27 -12.43
N VAL A 6 -9.22 13.11 -13.08
CA VAL A 6 -8.18 12.06 -13.06
C VAL A 6 -7.91 11.67 -14.51
N GLU A 7 -6.65 11.82 -14.96
CA GLU A 7 -6.23 11.54 -16.35
C GLU A 7 -7.15 12.15 -17.42
N GLY A 8 -7.66 13.37 -17.18
CA GLY A 8 -8.56 14.07 -18.09
C GLY A 8 -10.04 13.68 -18.00
N LYS A 9 -10.40 12.68 -17.17
CA LYS A 9 -11.79 12.31 -16.89
C LYS A 9 -12.30 12.95 -15.62
N GLU A 10 -13.52 13.49 -15.69
CA GLU A 10 -14.18 14.16 -14.57
C GLU A 10 -15.09 13.21 -13.79
N PHE A 11 -14.90 13.16 -12.47
CA PHE A 11 -15.72 12.41 -11.53
C PHE A 11 -16.51 13.37 -10.64
N LYS A 12 -17.84 13.34 -10.76
CA LYS A 12 -18.74 14.12 -9.91
C LYS A 12 -18.88 13.43 -8.55
N CYS A 13 -18.51 14.14 -7.49
CA CYS A 13 -18.44 13.61 -6.13
C CYS A 13 -19.14 14.51 -5.12
N HIS A 14 -19.39 13.98 -3.93
CA HIS A 14 -19.90 14.71 -2.78
C HIS A 14 -18.73 15.11 -1.88
N ARG A 15 -18.57 16.43 -1.65
CA ARG A 15 -17.56 16.96 -0.72
C ARG A 15 -17.65 16.30 0.66
N LEU A 16 -18.88 16.02 1.10
CA LEU A 16 -19.15 15.39 2.38
C LEU A 16 -18.47 14.02 2.49
N ILE A 17 -18.73 13.13 1.54
CA ILE A 17 -18.15 11.78 1.51
C ILE A 17 -16.62 11.85 1.41
N LEU A 18 -16.09 12.65 0.46
CA LEU A 18 -14.65 12.80 0.29
C LEU A 18 -13.97 13.34 1.57
N SER A 19 -14.51 14.39 2.20
CA SER A 19 -13.92 14.96 3.42
C SER A 19 -14.05 14.05 4.64
N ALA A 20 -15.12 13.25 4.71
CA ALA A 20 -15.34 12.32 5.80
C ALA A 20 -14.33 11.15 5.72
N CYS A 21 -14.14 10.60 4.52
CA CYS A 21 -13.38 9.37 4.31
C CYS A 21 -11.89 9.59 4.01
N SER A 22 -11.50 10.73 3.44
CA SER A 22 -10.13 11.00 3.00
C SER A 22 -9.52 12.17 3.76
N GLY A 23 -8.38 11.94 4.41
CA GLY A 23 -7.59 12.98 5.04
C GLY A 23 -7.08 14.02 4.03
N PHE A 24 -6.71 13.58 2.83
CA PHE A 24 -6.28 14.46 1.73
C PHE A 24 -7.38 15.44 1.34
N PHE A 25 -8.58 14.94 1.00
CA PHE A 25 -9.69 15.80 0.60
C PHE A 25 -10.20 16.65 1.77
N ARG A 26 -10.15 16.14 3.01
CA ARG A 26 -10.45 16.93 4.20
C ARG A 26 -9.52 18.14 4.33
N GLY A 27 -8.21 17.92 4.15
CA GLY A 27 -7.20 18.99 4.16
C GLY A 27 -7.42 19.97 3.02
N LEU A 28 -7.57 19.47 1.80
CA LEU A 28 -7.82 20.27 0.60
C LEU A 28 -9.06 21.17 0.73
N LEU A 29 -10.15 20.64 1.27
CA LEU A 29 -11.43 21.36 1.37
C LEU A 29 -11.49 22.30 2.59
N ARG A 30 -10.59 22.15 3.58
CA ARG A 30 -10.50 23.02 4.76
C ARG A 30 -9.37 24.06 4.68
N SER A 31 -8.45 23.96 3.71
CA SER A 31 -7.23 24.79 3.66
C SER A 31 -7.46 26.29 3.42
N GLY A 32 -8.66 26.70 2.99
CA GLY A 32 -8.95 28.10 2.63
C GLY A 32 -8.25 28.57 1.35
N MET A 33 -7.54 27.69 0.64
CA MET A 33 -6.83 27.97 -0.60
C MET A 33 -7.78 28.12 -1.80
N LYS A 34 -7.28 28.59 -2.96
CA LYS A 34 -8.11 28.72 -4.18
C LYS A 34 -8.81 27.41 -4.54
N GLU A 35 -8.18 26.27 -4.27
CA GLU A 35 -8.72 24.92 -4.48
C GLU A 35 -9.90 24.61 -3.55
N SER A 36 -9.97 25.18 -2.34
CA SER A 36 -11.13 24.98 -1.45
C SER A 36 -12.36 25.81 -1.87
N GLN A 37 -12.12 26.88 -2.64
CA GLN A 37 -13.13 27.75 -3.26
C GLN A 37 -13.60 27.19 -4.63
N LYS A 38 -12.67 26.58 -5.38
CA LYS A 38 -12.98 25.89 -6.64
C LYS A 38 -13.75 24.60 -6.36
N ARG A 39 -14.83 24.36 -7.11
CA ARG A 39 -15.58 23.09 -7.05
C ARG A 39 -14.90 21.95 -7.83
N LYS A 40 -13.61 22.06 -8.14
CA LYS A 40 -12.85 21.12 -8.96
C LYS A 40 -11.40 21.03 -8.51
N THR A 41 -10.84 19.82 -8.49
CA THR A 41 -9.41 19.57 -8.32
C THR A 41 -8.92 18.54 -9.34
N LYS A 42 -7.63 18.56 -9.66
CA LYS A 42 -6.97 17.53 -10.45
C LYS A 42 -6.21 16.60 -9.49
N LEU A 43 -6.37 15.30 -9.66
CA LEU A 43 -5.64 14.29 -8.92
C LEU A 43 -4.57 13.69 -9.85
N GLU A 44 -3.34 13.65 -9.36
CA GLU A 44 -2.19 13.10 -10.10
C GLU A 44 -1.68 11.85 -9.37
N GLY A 45 -1.05 10.94 -10.11
CA GLY A 45 -0.49 9.69 -9.54
C GLY A 45 -1.51 8.57 -9.29
N VAL A 46 -2.79 8.78 -9.62
CA VAL A 46 -3.85 7.75 -9.51
C VAL A 46 -4.51 7.57 -10.88
N SER A 47 -4.71 6.32 -11.31
CA SER A 47 -5.41 6.04 -12.58
C SER A 47 -6.91 6.25 -12.45
N MET A 48 -7.60 6.47 -13.58
CA MET A 48 -9.06 6.59 -13.60
C MET A 48 -9.77 5.37 -13.01
N GLU A 49 -9.30 4.16 -13.31
CA GLU A 49 -9.89 2.90 -12.86
C GLU A 49 -9.71 2.72 -11.35
N THR A 50 -8.53 3.08 -10.84
CA THR A 50 -8.20 3.02 -9.42
C THR A 50 -9.07 4.02 -8.64
N PHE A 51 -9.18 5.25 -9.13
CA PHE A 51 -10.02 6.25 -8.49
C PHE A 51 -11.52 5.89 -8.54
N ALA A 52 -11.99 5.32 -9.65
CA ALA A 52 -13.35 4.81 -9.75
C ALA A 52 -13.62 3.70 -8.73
N SER A 53 -12.68 2.76 -8.55
CA SER A 53 -12.77 1.68 -7.57
C SER A 53 -12.83 2.24 -6.14
N ILE A 54 -11.97 3.20 -5.81
CA ILE A 54 -12.01 3.90 -4.51
C ILE A 54 -13.37 4.56 -4.30
N LEU A 55 -13.88 5.29 -5.29
CA LEU A 55 -15.20 5.94 -5.17
C LEU A 55 -16.29 4.91 -4.91
N GLU A 56 -16.31 3.78 -5.63
CA GLU A 56 -17.28 2.72 -5.39
C GLU A 56 -17.22 2.23 -3.94
N ILE A 57 -16.03 1.97 -3.40
CA ILE A 57 -15.85 1.60 -1.98
C ILE A 57 -16.39 2.69 -1.06
N LEU A 58 -16.08 3.97 -1.32
CA LEU A 58 -16.52 5.09 -0.46
C LEU A 58 -18.05 5.25 -0.44
N TYR A 59 -18.74 4.98 -1.54
CA TYR A 59 -20.19 5.18 -1.65
C TYR A 59 -21.01 3.96 -1.24
N THR A 60 -20.49 2.75 -1.46
CA THR A 60 -21.23 1.51 -1.23
C THR A 60 -20.81 0.79 0.04
N GLY A 61 -19.57 1.01 0.50
CA GLY A 61 -18.94 0.20 1.54
C GLY A 61 -18.58 -1.21 1.09
N CYS A 62 -18.84 -1.57 -0.17
CA CYS A 62 -18.47 -2.87 -0.72
C CYS A 62 -16.99 -2.86 -1.10
N ASP A 63 -16.25 -3.84 -0.59
CA ASP A 63 -14.86 -4.04 -0.96
C ASP A 63 -14.78 -4.72 -2.34
N ASN A 64 -14.23 -4.03 -3.32
CA ASN A 64 -14.01 -4.51 -4.70
C ASN A 64 -12.51 -4.72 -4.99
N VAL A 65 -11.69 -4.88 -3.95
CA VAL A 65 -10.26 -5.18 -4.10
C VAL A 65 -10.06 -6.60 -4.64
N THR A 66 -9.22 -6.71 -5.66
CA THR A 66 -8.84 -7.95 -6.36
C THR A 66 -7.31 -8.05 -6.43
N ARG A 67 -6.78 -9.23 -6.77
CA ARG A 67 -5.33 -9.41 -6.96
C ARG A 67 -4.73 -8.48 -8.01
N ASP A 68 -5.51 -8.09 -9.01
CA ASP A 68 -5.05 -7.26 -10.12
C ASP A 68 -5.02 -5.77 -9.74
N ASN A 69 -5.93 -5.31 -8.88
CA ASN A 69 -6.04 -3.91 -8.50
C ASN A 69 -5.47 -3.58 -7.11
N MET A 70 -5.20 -4.58 -6.25
CA MET A 70 -4.89 -4.37 -4.83
C MET A 70 -3.73 -3.41 -4.59
N LEU A 71 -2.66 -3.48 -5.40
CA LEU A 71 -1.49 -2.62 -5.24
C LEU A 71 -1.81 -1.16 -5.59
N ASN A 72 -2.51 -0.94 -6.69
CA ASN A 72 -2.88 0.40 -7.14
C ASN A 72 -3.87 1.04 -6.17
N VAL A 73 -4.88 0.28 -5.71
CA VAL A 73 -5.85 0.74 -4.72
C VAL A 73 -5.16 1.06 -3.40
N TRP A 74 -4.23 0.22 -2.96
CA TRP A 74 -3.47 0.45 -1.73
C TRP A 74 -2.63 1.73 -1.79
N GLN A 75 -1.86 1.92 -2.87
CA GLN A 75 -1.07 3.14 -3.10
C GLN A 75 -1.94 4.39 -3.12
N ALA A 76 -3.05 4.35 -3.86
CA ALA A 76 -3.97 5.48 -3.94
C ALA A 76 -4.68 5.75 -2.61
N ALA A 77 -5.00 4.72 -1.82
CA ALA A 77 -5.57 4.88 -0.48
C ALA A 77 -4.59 5.54 0.49
N ASP A 78 -3.30 5.17 0.44
CA ASP A 78 -2.26 5.84 1.23
C ASP A 78 -2.09 7.31 0.79
N GLN A 79 -1.95 7.56 -0.52
CA GLN A 79 -1.86 8.91 -1.08
C GLN A 79 -3.05 9.81 -0.69
N LEU A 80 -4.26 9.26 -0.74
CA LEU A 80 -5.49 9.98 -0.40
C LEU A 80 -5.79 9.97 1.10
N LEU A 81 -4.94 9.36 1.93
CA LEU A 81 -5.11 9.23 3.37
C LEU A 81 -6.49 8.63 3.74
N ILE A 82 -6.87 7.55 3.06
CA ILE A 82 -8.12 6.79 3.28
C ILE A 82 -7.79 5.54 4.08
N LYS A 83 -7.76 5.68 5.40
CA LYS A 83 -7.24 4.63 6.30
C LYS A 83 -7.95 3.28 6.16
N PHE A 84 -9.28 3.26 6.16
CA PHE A 84 -10.03 2.00 6.14
C PHE A 84 -9.83 1.22 4.82
N VAL A 85 -9.68 1.91 3.69
CA VAL A 85 -9.37 1.26 2.40
C VAL A 85 -7.94 0.72 2.42
N SER A 86 -6.99 1.49 2.96
CA SER A 86 -5.62 1.01 3.12
C SER A 86 -5.59 -0.25 3.99
N ASP A 87 -6.19 -0.21 5.18
CA ASP A 87 -6.24 -1.35 6.12
C ASP A 87 -6.88 -2.59 5.45
N ASN A 88 -7.97 -2.44 4.70
CA ASN A 88 -8.59 -3.53 3.93
C ASN A 88 -7.64 -4.11 2.86
N CYS A 89 -6.95 -3.25 2.10
CA CYS A 89 -5.96 -3.71 1.12
C CYS A 89 -4.83 -4.49 1.79
N VAL A 90 -4.35 -4.03 2.95
CA VAL A 90 -3.32 -4.72 3.73
C VAL A 90 -3.78 -6.14 4.09
N ASP A 91 -4.99 -6.28 4.62
CA ASP A 91 -5.52 -7.58 5.02
C ASP A 91 -5.78 -8.48 3.80
N PHE A 92 -6.25 -7.92 2.69
CA PHE A 92 -6.40 -8.66 1.44
C PHE A 92 -5.05 -9.17 0.92
N ILE A 93 -4.03 -8.30 0.91
CA ILE A 93 -2.66 -8.63 0.47
C ILE A 93 -2.10 -9.75 1.34
N LYS A 94 -2.20 -9.65 2.68
CA LYS A 94 -1.70 -10.68 3.60
C LYS A 94 -2.29 -12.07 3.33
N ASN A 95 -3.54 -12.13 2.87
CA ASN A 95 -4.26 -13.38 2.59
C ASN A 95 -4.09 -13.90 1.16
N ASN A 96 -3.64 -13.06 0.21
CA ASN A 96 -3.58 -13.41 -1.22
C ASN A 96 -2.15 -13.35 -1.80
N ILE A 97 -1.15 -13.08 -0.97
CA ILE A 97 0.23 -13.01 -1.40
C ILE A 97 0.76 -14.37 -1.83
N CYS A 98 1.51 -14.38 -2.92
CA CYS A 98 2.11 -15.56 -3.52
C CYS A 98 3.44 -15.21 -4.17
N ASN A 99 4.24 -16.20 -4.57
CA ASN A 99 5.58 -15.99 -5.14
C ASN A 99 5.59 -15.02 -6.33
N GLU A 100 4.51 -14.95 -7.09
CA GLU A 100 4.38 -14.07 -8.26
C GLU A 100 4.13 -12.61 -7.87
N THR A 101 3.44 -12.36 -6.76
CA THR A 101 3.06 -11.01 -6.29
C THR A 101 4.02 -10.45 -5.23
N VAL A 102 4.82 -11.34 -4.63
CA VAL A 102 5.79 -11.14 -3.54
C VAL A 102 6.64 -9.88 -3.74
N ILE A 103 7.30 -9.74 -4.90
CA ILE A 103 8.26 -8.66 -5.18
C ILE A 103 7.52 -7.33 -5.40
N SER A 104 6.38 -7.37 -6.07
CA SER A 104 5.59 -6.16 -6.37
C SER A 104 5.01 -5.57 -5.09
N VAL A 105 4.49 -6.42 -4.20
CA VAL A 105 4.01 -6.01 -2.87
C VAL A 105 5.15 -5.38 -2.08
N TRP A 106 6.32 -6.01 -2.03
CA TRP A 106 7.49 -5.46 -1.34
C TRP A 106 7.87 -4.06 -1.84
N LYS A 107 7.96 -3.87 -3.17
CA LYS A 107 8.32 -2.58 -3.76
C LYS A 107 7.33 -1.48 -3.39
N VAL A 108 6.04 -1.78 -3.47
CA VAL A 108 5.00 -0.83 -3.04
C VAL A 108 5.11 -0.58 -1.54
N ALA A 109 5.33 -1.64 -0.76
CA ALA A 109 5.46 -1.54 0.67
C ALA A 109 6.61 -0.58 1.07
N SER A 110 7.76 -0.67 0.41
CA SER A 110 8.92 0.18 0.76
C SER A 110 8.72 1.68 0.50
N GLN A 111 7.65 2.04 -0.23
CA GLN A 111 7.37 3.41 -0.66
C GLN A 111 6.31 4.13 0.19
N LEU A 112 5.45 3.41 0.92
CA LEU A 112 4.40 4.05 1.72
C LEU A 112 4.84 4.31 3.16
N MET A 113 4.26 5.36 3.75
CA MET A 113 4.74 5.93 5.01
C MET A 113 4.49 5.04 6.26
N ASN A 114 3.77 3.90 6.13
CA ASN A 114 3.32 3.07 7.25
C ASN A 114 3.57 1.55 7.07
N ASN A 115 4.69 1.15 6.46
CA ASN A 115 4.78 -0.18 5.84
C ASN A 115 5.70 -1.23 6.48
N ASN A 116 6.44 -0.90 7.54
CA ASN A 116 7.27 -1.90 8.21
C ASN A 116 6.45 -3.15 8.57
N ILE A 117 5.20 -3.01 9.02
CA ILE A 117 4.38 -4.14 9.48
C ILE A 117 4.13 -5.18 8.37
N ILE A 118 3.92 -4.74 7.12
CA ILE A 118 3.58 -5.64 6.01
C ILE A 118 4.82 -6.26 5.43
N GLU A 119 5.87 -5.45 5.25
CA GLU A 119 7.18 -5.91 4.82
C GLU A 119 7.70 -7.01 5.76
N LEU A 120 7.63 -6.76 7.06
CA LEU A 120 8.11 -7.70 8.06
C LEU A 120 7.23 -8.95 8.13
N TYR A 121 5.89 -8.81 8.15
CA TYR A 121 4.98 -9.96 8.07
C TYR A 121 5.28 -10.82 6.83
N PHE A 122 5.47 -10.17 5.70
CA PHE A 122 5.72 -10.79 4.42
C PHE A 122 7.04 -11.57 4.38
N VAL A 123 8.14 -10.93 4.80
CA VAL A 123 9.45 -11.56 4.82
C VAL A 123 9.45 -12.73 5.80
N LYS A 124 8.78 -12.59 6.94
CA LYS A 124 8.64 -13.69 7.91
C LYS A 124 7.95 -14.91 7.30
N LYS A 125 6.87 -14.73 6.53
CA LYS A 125 6.12 -15.85 5.93
C LYS A 125 6.76 -16.45 4.68
N ASN A 126 7.57 -15.69 3.94
CA ASN A 126 8.14 -16.11 2.66
C ASN A 126 9.68 -16.07 2.64
N TYR A 127 10.30 -16.21 3.81
CA TYR A 127 11.70 -15.90 4.04
C TYR A 127 12.63 -16.56 3.03
N GLU A 128 12.50 -17.87 2.84
CA GLU A 128 13.36 -18.65 1.92
C GLU A 128 13.25 -18.24 0.46
N HIS A 129 12.12 -17.66 0.06
CA HIS A 129 11.95 -17.11 -1.28
C HIS A 129 12.57 -15.72 -1.36
N VAL A 130 12.36 -14.89 -0.33
CA VAL A 130 12.88 -13.52 -0.27
C VAL A 130 14.41 -13.51 -0.29
N ILE A 131 15.09 -14.38 0.48
CA ILE A 131 16.57 -14.45 0.53
C ILE A 131 17.24 -14.79 -0.81
N LYS A 132 16.47 -15.36 -1.75
CA LYS A 132 16.93 -15.66 -3.12
C LYS A 132 16.81 -14.44 -4.05
N SER A 133 16.01 -13.44 -3.68
CA SER A 133 15.81 -12.22 -4.46
C SER A 133 16.84 -11.14 -4.10
N ASN A 134 17.04 -10.17 -5.02
CA ASN A 134 17.85 -8.98 -4.73
C ASN A 134 17.19 -8.05 -3.71
N ALA A 135 15.87 -8.16 -3.49
CA ALA A 135 15.16 -7.33 -2.52
C ALA A 135 15.64 -7.56 -1.08
N PHE A 136 16.04 -8.80 -0.75
CA PHE A 136 16.62 -9.13 0.55
C PHE A 136 17.90 -8.35 0.85
N LEU A 137 18.71 -8.10 -0.18
CA LEU A 137 19.96 -7.33 -0.05
C LEU A 137 19.70 -5.83 0.18
N CYS A 138 18.47 -5.36 -0.03
CA CYS A 138 18.07 -3.97 0.22
C CYS A 138 17.48 -3.76 1.62
N LEU A 139 17.36 -4.80 2.45
CA LEU A 139 16.88 -4.67 3.83
C LEU A 139 17.81 -3.79 4.66
N LEU A 140 17.23 -2.92 5.50
CA LEU A 140 18.00 -2.21 6.52
C LEU A 140 18.34 -3.17 7.67
N TYR A 141 19.40 -2.86 8.41
CA TYR A 141 19.84 -3.66 9.56
C TYR A 141 18.70 -3.91 10.57
N ASN A 142 17.93 -2.87 10.91
CA ASN A 142 16.83 -2.99 11.88
C ASN A 142 15.71 -3.91 11.38
N ASP A 143 15.38 -3.85 10.10
CA ASP A 143 14.33 -4.70 9.52
C ASP A 143 14.81 -6.16 9.50
N LEU A 144 16.05 -6.41 9.08
CA LEU A 144 16.64 -7.74 9.10
C LEU A 144 16.67 -8.31 10.53
N LEU A 145 17.07 -7.50 11.51
CA LEU A 145 17.11 -7.90 12.92
C LEU A 145 15.71 -8.27 13.44
N GLU A 146 14.70 -7.46 13.13
CA GLU A 146 13.31 -7.74 13.52
C GLU A 146 12.76 -9.00 12.85
N ILE A 147 13.16 -9.27 11.60
CA ILE A 147 12.78 -10.50 10.89
C ILE A 147 13.38 -11.73 11.55
N ILE A 148 14.70 -11.75 11.77
CA ILE A 148 15.40 -12.96 12.24
C ILE A 148 15.12 -13.27 13.71
N GLN A 149 14.76 -12.27 14.52
CA GLN A 149 14.36 -12.47 15.93
C GLN A 149 12.91 -12.92 16.09
N SER A 150 12.13 -12.94 15.00
CA SER A 150 10.71 -13.22 15.04
C SER A 150 10.41 -14.70 15.21
N GLN A 151 9.54 -15.04 16.18
CA GLN A 151 9.02 -16.40 16.33
C GLN A 151 8.10 -16.82 15.19
N ASP A 152 7.52 -15.86 14.46
CA ASP A 152 6.66 -16.12 13.30
C ASP A 152 7.41 -16.39 11.98
N LEU A 153 8.76 -16.42 12.02
CA LEU A 153 9.61 -16.68 10.86
C LEU A 153 9.41 -18.11 10.34
N VAL A 154 9.03 -18.25 9.08
CA VAL A 154 8.81 -19.54 8.42
C VAL A 154 10.04 -19.90 7.59
N VAL A 155 10.80 -20.87 8.08
CA VAL A 155 12.02 -21.40 7.47
C VAL A 155 12.13 -22.91 7.74
N SER A 156 12.78 -23.64 6.85
CA SER A 156 12.99 -25.09 6.95
C SER A 156 13.99 -25.47 8.05
N CYS A 157 15.06 -24.68 8.23
CA CYS A 157 16.01 -24.81 9.34
C CYS A 157 16.76 -23.50 9.60
N GLU A 158 17.41 -23.39 10.78
CA GLU A 158 18.18 -22.19 11.16
C GLU A 158 19.43 -21.97 10.28
N ASP A 159 19.98 -23.02 9.68
CA ASP A 159 21.14 -22.90 8.78
C ASP A 159 20.84 -21.94 7.62
N VAL A 160 19.62 -21.99 7.09
CA VAL A 160 19.15 -21.09 6.01
C VAL A 160 19.20 -19.62 6.45
N VAL A 161 18.83 -19.34 7.71
CA VAL A 161 18.87 -17.98 8.28
C VAL A 161 20.32 -17.51 8.39
N ILE A 162 21.19 -18.35 8.96
CA ILE A 162 22.62 -18.05 9.13
C ILE A 162 23.30 -17.77 7.78
N GLU A 163 23.09 -18.64 6.80
CA GLU A 163 23.64 -18.48 5.44
C GLU A 163 23.16 -17.18 4.78
N SER A 164 21.89 -16.83 4.96
CA SER A 164 21.33 -15.60 4.40
C SER A 164 21.96 -14.35 5.01
N ILE A 165 22.24 -14.36 6.33
CA ILE A 165 22.91 -13.24 7.02
C ILE A 165 24.33 -13.08 6.46
N PHE A 166 25.07 -14.17 6.30
CA PHE A 166 26.41 -14.12 5.69
C PHE A 166 26.37 -13.57 4.26
N LYS A 167 25.34 -13.92 3.48
CA LYS A 167 25.15 -13.38 2.14
C LYS A 167 24.84 -11.87 2.18
N TRP A 168 23.99 -11.43 3.10
CA TRP A 168 23.61 -10.02 3.26
C TRP A 168 24.82 -9.14 3.68
N ILE A 169 25.66 -9.60 4.63
CA ILE A 169 26.85 -8.86 5.09
C ILE A 169 27.90 -8.67 3.98
N LYS A 170 27.97 -9.61 3.03
CA LYS A 170 28.96 -9.59 1.94
C LYS A 170 28.57 -8.68 0.77
N CYS A 171 27.36 -8.16 0.74
CA CYS A 171 26.86 -7.23 -0.28
C CYS A 171 27.02 -5.78 0.16
#